data_AF-A0A0Q9QSP6-F1
#
_entry.id   AF-A0A0Q9QSP6-F1
#
_cell.length_a   1.000
_cell.length_b   1.000
_cell.length_c   1.000
_cell.angle_alpha   90.00
_cell.angle_beta   90.00
_cell.angle_gamma   90.00
#
_symmetry.space_group_name_H-M   'P 1'
#
loop_
_entity.id
_entity.type
_entity.pdbx_description
1 polymer ?
#
loop_
_entity_poly.entity_id
_entity_poly.type
_entity_poly.pdbx_seq_one_letter_code
_entity_poly.pdbx_strand_id
1 'polypeptide(L)'
;MATCSTWMYKGISPSVFRALQQVGRRQGFAIPSTASGKFTISVVSMNVGFQYAWDTSAQTLLLQCDNKPMLLGCGTIKSFADKIIAESGGRPG
;
A
#
# COMPACT_ATOMS: atom_id res chain seq x y z
N MET A 1 -5.18 -19.16 -1.32
CA MET A 1 -4.61 -17.83 -1.65
C MET A 1 -3.60 -17.50 -0.55
N ALA A 2 -2.37 -17.10 -0.89
CA ALA A 2 -1.34 -16.81 0.11
C ALA A 2 -1.46 -15.35 0.55
N THR A 3 -2.05 -15.11 1.71
CA THR A 3 -2.14 -13.79 2.33
C THR A 3 -0.77 -13.42 2.93
N CYS A 4 -0.26 -12.23 2.64
CA CYS A 4 0.90 -11.71 3.36
C CYS A 4 0.45 -11.15 4.71
N SER A 5 1.37 -11.08 5.68
CA SER A 5 1.13 -10.37 6.94
C SER A 5 0.68 -8.94 6.69
N THR A 6 -0.20 -8.42 7.55
CA THR A 6 -0.56 -7.00 7.54
C THR A 6 0.65 -6.17 7.91
N TRP A 7 0.96 -5.17 7.09
CA TRP A 7 2.04 -4.21 7.32
C TRP A 7 1.46 -2.90 7.85
N MET A 8 2.07 -2.39 8.91
CA MET A 8 1.73 -1.10 9.47
C MET A 8 2.73 -0.05 8.98
N TYR A 9 2.21 1.12 8.64
CA TYR A 9 2.97 2.31 8.31
C TYR A 9 2.55 3.47 9.20
N LYS A 10 3.51 4.31 9.56
CA LYS A 10 3.34 5.47 10.45
C LYS A 10 3.67 6.77 9.72
N GLY A 11 3.21 7.89 10.28
CA GLY A 11 3.42 9.22 9.71
C GLY A 11 2.56 9.49 8.48
N ILE A 12 1.49 8.72 8.29
CA ILE A 12 0.57 8.87 7.17
C ILE A 12 -0.46 9.93 7.51
N SER A 13 -0.03 11.19 7.48
CA SER A 13 -0.92 12.36 7.62
C SER A 13 -1.79 12.55 6.36
N PRO A 14 -2.82 13.42 6.38
CA PRO A 14 -3.65 13.67 5.20
C PRO A 14 -2.91 14.21 3.97
N SER A 15 -1.77 14.88 4.15
CA SER A 15 -0.91 15.31 3.04
C SER A 15 -0.09 14.14 2.51
N VAL A 16 0.46 13.30 3.39
CA VAL A 16 1.20 12.08 3.02
C VAL A 16 0.30 11.08 2.30
N PHE A 17 -0.94 10.86 2.78
CA PHE A 17 -1.89 9.98 2.11
C PHE A 17 -2.25 10.49 0.70
N ARG A 18 -2.41 11.81 0.52
CA ARG A 18 -2.61 12.41 -0.81
C ARG A 18 -1.38 12.24 -1.71
N ALA A 19 -0.17 12.41 -1.17
CA ALA A 19 1.06 12.15 -1.90
C ALA A 19 1.15 10.67 -2.31
N LEU A 20 0.80 9.74 -1.42
CA LEU A 20 0.76 8.31 -1.69
C LEU A 20 -0.19 7.98 -2.85
N GLN A 21 -1.38 8.58 -2.88
CA GLN A 21 -2.32 8.46 -4.00
C GLN A 21 -1.72 8.98 -5.31
N GLN A 22 -1.01 10.11 -5.28
CA GLN A 22 -0.35 10.66 -6.47
C GLN A 22 0.79 9.75 -6.95
N VAL A 23 1.62 9.21 -6.05
CA VAL A 23 2.67 8.24 -6.40
C VAL A 23 2.04 6.99 -7.01
N GLY A 24 0.96 6.47 -6.40
CA GLY A 24 0.25 5.32 -6.94
C GLY A 24 -0.25 5.56 -8.36
N ARG A 25 -0.86 6.71 -8.62
CA ARG A 25 -1.33 7.09 -9.97
C ARG A 25 -0.18 7.15 -10.98
N ARG A 26 0.98 7.68 -10.59
CA ARG A 26 2.19 7.69 -11.44
C ARG A 26 2.70 6.29 -11.75
N GLN A 27 2.52 5.36 -10.82
CA GLN A 27 2.88 3.95 -10.99
C GLN A 27 1.78 3.10 -11.63
N GLY A 28 0.66 3.71 -12.05
CA GLY A 28 -0.40 3.03 -12.79
C GLY A 28 -1.49 2.38 -11.95
N PHE A 29 -1.62 2.72 -10.65
CA PHE A 29 -2.71 2.24 -9.79
C PHE A 29 -3.40 3.38 -9.03
N ALA A 30 -4.61 3.15 -8.54
CA ALA A 30 -5.36 4.15 -7.80
C ALA A 30 -5.69 3.65 -6.39
N ILE A 31 -5.30 4.44 -5.38
CA ILE A 31 -5.77 4.26 -4.00
C ILE A 31 -7.01 5.16 -3.83
N PRO A 32 -8.17 4.60 -3.44
CA PRO A 32 -9.38 5.38 -3.18
C PRO A 32 -9.14 6.50 -2.14
N SER A 33 -9.93 7.58 -2.22
CA SER A 33 -9.88 8.69 -1.26
C SER A 33 -10.74 8.45 -0.03
N THR A 34 -10.76 7.21 0.44
CA THR A 34 -11.51 6.76 1.62
C THR A 34 -10.55 6.28 2.69
N ALA A 35 -10.98 6.33 3.96
CA ALA A 35 -10.21 5.86 5.10
C ALA A 35 -9.92 4.35 5.05
N SER A 36 -10.66 3.58 4.26
CA SER A 36 -10.33 2.17 4.00
C SER A 36 -10.86 1.77 2.63
N GLY A 37 -10.31 0.68 2.09
CA GLY A 37 -10.73 0.18 0.79
C GLY A 37 -9.81 -0.91 0.28
N LYS A 38 -9.97 -1.22 -1.01
CA LYS A 38 -9.10 -2.13 -1.74
C LYS A 38 -8.55 -1.45 -2.98
N PHE A 39 -7.34 -1.82 -3.37
CA PHE A 39 -6.74 -1.43 -4.64
C PHE A 39 -5.88 -2.56 -5.17
N THR A 40 -5.62 -2.53 -6.47
CA THR A 40 -4.76 -3.51 -7.14
C THR A 40 -3.58 -2.79 -7.74
N ILE A 41 -2.39 -3.33 -7.56
CA ILE A 41 -1.18 -2.86 -8.23
C ILE A 41 -0.72 -3.91 -9.24
N SER A 42 0.03 -3.49 -10.25
CA SER A 42 0.72 -4.42 -11.16
C SER A 42 2.22 -4.40 -10.85
N VAL A 43 2.75 -5.52 -10.37
CA VAL A 43 4.18 -5.73 -10.12
C VAL A 43 4.68 -6.75 -11.11
N VAL A 44 5.60 -6.35 -12.00
CA VAL A 44 6.18 -7.23 -13.05
C VAL A 44 5.07 -7.90 -13.87
N SER A 45 4.10 -7.11 -14.36
CA SER A 45 2.94 -7.58 -15.12
C SER A 45 2.01 -8.55 -14.38
N MET A 46 2.15 -8.69 -13.06
CA MET A 46 1.25 -9.50 -12.23
C MET A 46 0.44 -8.63 -11.28
N ASN A 47 -0.85 -8.90 -11.19
CA ASN A 47 -1.76 -8.12 -10.34
C ASN A 47 -1.70 -8.61 -8.89
N VAL A 48 -1.48 -7.67 -7.97
CA VAL A 48 -1.48 -7.88 -6.52
C VAL A 48 -2.58 -7.03 -5.92
N GLY A 49 -3.53 -7.68 -5.25
CA GLY A 49 -4.64 -7.04 -4.57
C GLY A 49 -4.29 -6.70 -3.12
N PHE A 50 -4.61 -5.48 -2.73
CA PHE A 50 -4.40 -4.95 -1.39
C PHE A 50 -5.69 -4.48 -0.77
N GLN A 51 -5.82 -4.72 0.52
CA GLN A 51 -6.77 -4.04 1.39
C GLN A 51 -5.99 -3.08 2.29
N TYR A 52 -6.53 -1.89 2.51
CA TYR A 52 -5.92 -0.91 3.38
C TYR A 52 -6.92 -0.30 4.36
N ALA A 53 -6.40 0.15 5.49
CA ALA A 53 -7.11 0.95 6.48
C ALA A 53 -6.19 2.07 6.97
N TRP A 54 -6.60 3.30 6.73
CA TRP A 54 -5.93 4.53 7.11
C TRP A 54 -6.65 5.16 8.30
N ASP A 55 -5.93 5.28 9.41
CA ASP A 55 -6.36 6.02 10.59
C ASP A 55 -5.76 7.43 10.53
N THR A 56 -6.62 8.42 10.33
CA THR A 56 -6.25 9.84 10.28
C THR A 56 -5.79 10.39 11.63
N SER A 57 -6.39 9.90 12.72
CA SER A 57 -6.11 10.32 14.09
C SER A 57 -4.77 9.78 14.56
N ALA A 58 -4.51 8.49 14.32
CA ALA A 58 -3.25 7.84 14.66
C ALA A 58 -2.14 8.08 13.61
N GLN A 59 -2.49 8.63 12.44
CA GLN A 59 -1.60 8.79 11.28
C GLN A 59 -0.94 7.46 10.86
N THR A 60 -1.72 6.39 10.91
CA THR A 60 -1.27 5.03 10.58
C THR A 60 -2.00 4.49 9.36
N LEU A 61 -1.30 3.71 8.55
CA LEU A 61 -1.88 2.97 7.43
C LEU A 61 -1.56 1.49 7.62
N LEU A 62 -2.60 0.68 7.74
CA LEU A 62 -2.51 -0.77 7.65
C LEU A 62 -2.68 -1.18 6.20
N LEU A 63 -1.78 -2.01 5.71
CA LEU A 63 -1.80 -2.56 4.36
C LEU A 63 -1.74 -4.08 4.44
N GLN A 64 -2.76 -4.75 3.92
CA GLN A 64 -2.87 -6.20 3.89
C GLN A 64 -2.90 -6.66 2.44
N CYS A 65 -2.05 -7.62 2.10
CA CYS A 65 -2.12 -8.28 0.80
C CYS A 65 -3.29 -9.27 0.81
N ASP A 66 -4.35 -8.95 0.06
CA ASP A 66 -5.57 -9.75 -0.08
C ASP A 66 -5.36 -10.87 -1.11
N ASN A 67 -4.71 -10.55 -2.23
CA ASN A 67 -4.46 -11.50 -3.31
C ASN A 67 -3.07 -11.28 -3.91
N LYS A 68 -2.31 -12.36 -4.13
CA LYS A 68 -1.05 -12.32 -4.86
C LYS A 68 -0.85 -13.55 -5.75
N PRO A 69 -0.11 -13.40 -6.86
CA PRO A 69 0.40 -14.54 -7.63
C PRO A 69 1.36 -15.39 -6.79
N MET A 70 1.41 -16.69 -7.05
CA MET A 70 2.30 -17.61 -6.33
C MET A 70 3.79 -17.28 -6.52
N LEU A 71 4.17 -16.75 -7.68
CA LEU A 71 5.56 -16.39 -8.01
C LEU A 71 6.06 -15.12 -7.31
N LEU A 72 5.16 -14.24 -6.84
CA LEU A 72 5.54 -13.04 -6.10
C LEU A 72 5.66 -13.34 -4.61
N GLY A 73 6.87 -13.25 -4.08
CA GLY A 73 7.13 -13.33 -2.64
C GLY A 73 6.56 -12.12 -1.90
N CYS A 74 6.09 -12.33 -0.67
CA CYS A 74 5.64 -11.23 0.19
C CYS A 74 6.75 -10.20 0.44
N GLY A 75 8.03 -10.61 0.41
CA GLY A 75 9.17 -9.70 0.52
C GLY A 75 9.23 -8.67 -0.60
N THR A 76 9.12 -9.09 -1.86
CA THR A 76 9.12 -8.18 -3.02
C THR A 76 7.96 -7.20 -2.98
N ILE A 77 6.77 -7.71 -2.64
CA ILE A 77 5.55 -6.90 -2.49
C ILE A 77 5.73 -5.87 -1.36
N LYS A 78 6.32 -6.30 -0.23
CA LYS A 78 6.63 -5.41 0.90
C LYS A 78 7.64 -4.34 0.51
N SER A 79 8.75 -4.70 -0.15
CA SER A 79 9.77 -3.73 -0.59
C SER A 79 9.20 -2.68 -1.54
N PHE A 80 8.29 -3.09 -2.43
CA PHE A 80 7.57 -2.15 -3.29
C PHE A 80 6.68 -1.21 -2.46
N ALA A 81 5.85 -1.74 -1.57
CA ALA A 81 5.00 -0.93 -0.69
C ALA A 81 5.82 0.04 0.18
N ASP A 82 6.89 -0.44 0.82
CA ASP A 82 7.80 0.37 1.65
C ASP A 82 8.39 1.53 0.86
N LYS A 83 8.78 1.31 -0.40
CA LYS A 83 9.35 2.34 -1.27
C LYS A 83 8.34 3.45 -1.58
N ILE A 84 7.12 3.10 -1.98
CA ILE A 84 6.07 4.08 -2.30
C ILE A 84 5.67 4.86 -1.05
N ILE A 85 5.56 4.18 0.09
CA ILE A 85 5.28 4.82 1.38
C ILE A 85 6.39 5.81 1.74
N ALA A 86 7.66 5.42 1.61
CA ALA A 86 8.80 6.30 1.85
C ALA A 86 8.81 7.52 0.89
N GLU A 87 8.52 7.31 -0.39
CA GLU A 87 8.41 8.39 -1.40
C GLU A 87 7.29 9.39 -1.06
N SER A 88 6.20 8.92 -0.44
CA SER A 88 5.11 9.80 0.03
C SER A 88 5.40 10.53 1.34
N GLY A 89 6.48 10.18 2.05
CA GLY A 89 6.86 10.74 3.36
C GLY A 89 6.45 9.90 4.57
N GLY A 90 5.83 8.73 4.36
CA GLY A 90 5.52 7.77 5.41
C GLY A 90 6.70 6.88 5.77
N ARG A 91 6.55 6.04 6.81
CA ARG A 91 7.60 5.11 7.25
C ARG A 91 7.03 3.76 7.66
N PRO A 92 7.76 2.64 7.48
CA PRO A 92 7.43 1.36 8.09
C PRO A 92 7.25 1.52 9.60
N GLY A 93 6.20 0.90 10.15
CA GLY A 93 5.77 1.04 11.54
C GLY A 93 6.26 -0.05 12.47
#